data_AF-H6Q9C2-F1
#
_entry.id   AF-H6Q9C2-F1
#
_cell.length_a   1.000
_cell.length_b   1.000
_cell.length_c   1.000
_cell.angle_alpha   90.00
_cell.angle_beta   90.00
_cell.angle_gamma   90.00
#
_symmetry.space_group_name_H-M   'P 1'
#
loop_
_entity.id
_entity.type
_entity.pdbx_description
1 polymer ?
#
loop_
_entity_poly.entity_id
_entity_poly.type
_entity_poly.pdbx_seq_one_letter_code
_entity_poly.pdbx_strand_id
1 'polypeptide(L)'
;MQLVFHVVKNCKCGNVVYVEVPQREELSIRCPKCGASIQISADEFVEEVKLRDCEVRDWERIGALSTTVQQMVLQALESGRAPKGLWPLLVKLRDVGALICT
;
A
#
# COMPACT_ATOMS: atom_id res chain seq x y z
N MET A 1 1.70 2.74 10.33
CA MET A 1 1.08 1.93 9.25
C MET A 1 -0.40 2.27 9.20
N GLN A 2 -0.97 2.40 8.00
CA GLN A 2 -2.36 2.80 7.82
C GLN A 2 -2.99 2.08 6.62
N LEU A 3 -4.28 1.77 6.71
CA LEU A 3 -5.06 1.19 5.63
C LEU A 3 -5.44 2.29 4.66
N VAL A 4 -5.16 2.07 3.39
CA VAL A 4 -5.47 3.00 2.32
C VAL A 4 -6.10 2.26 1.16
N PHE A 5 -6.94 2.97 0.43
CA PHE A 5 -7.56 2.47 -0.79
C PHE A 5 -7.02 3.26 -1.95
N HIS A 6 -6.58 2.59 -3.00
CA HIS A 6 -6.09 3.27 -4.18
C HIS A 6 -6.67 2.68 -5.46
N VAL A 7 -6.66 3.47 -6.52
CA VAL A 7 -7.04 3.02 -7.86
C VAL A 7 -6.14 3.70 -8.90
N VAL A 8 -5.88 2.98 -9.98
CA VAL A 8 -5.16 3.50 -11.14
C VAL A 8 -6.12 3.52 -12.33
N LYS A 9 -6.33 4.70 -12.91
CA LYS A 9 -7.20 4.90 -14.07
C LYS A 9 -6.43 5.44 -15.26
N ASN A 10 -6.65 4.84 -16.42
CA ASN A 10 -6.15 5.37 -17.68
C ASN A 10 -7.17 6.36 -18.26
N CYS A 11 -6.75 7.60 -18.44
CA CYS A 11 -7.56 8.60 -19.14
C CYS A 11 -7.40 8.46 -20.66
N LYS A 12 -8.45 8.79 -21.42
CA LYS A 12 -8.45 8.75 -22.90
C LYS A 12 -7.35 9.60 -23.56
N CYS A 13 -6.82 10.61 -22.86
CA CYS A 13 -5.69 11.42 -23.33
C CYS A 13 -4.31 10.75 -23.12
N GLY A 14 -4.30 9.49 -22.69
CA GLY A 14 -3.09 8.72 -22.40
C GLY A 14 -2.46 8.99 -21.03
N ASN A 15 -3.09 9.83 -20.19
CA ASN A 15 -2.60 10.10 -18.83
C ASN A 15 -3.05 9.03 -17.85
N VAL A 16 -2.14 8.54 -17.02
CA VAL A 16 -2.46 7.64 -15.89
C VAL A 16 -2.77 8.51 -14.67
N VAL A 17 -3.88 8.22 -14.00
CA VAL A 17 -4.30 8.93 -12.79
C VAL A 17 -4.32 7.94 -11.62
N TYR A 18 -3.55 8.28 -10.60
CA TYR A 18 -3.50 7.57 -9.33
C TYR A 18 -4.33 8.33 -8.30
N VAL A 19 -5.23 7.63 -7.60
CA VAL A 19 -6.07 8.20 -6.55
C VAL A 19 -5.92 7.35 -5.30
N GLU A 20 -5.64 7.98 -4.16
CA GLU A 20 -5.56 7.35 -2.84
C GLU A 20 -6.58 8.02 -1.90
N VAL A 21 -7.38 7.21 -1.21
CA VAL A 21 -8.46 7.66 -0.32
C VAL A 21 -8.48 6.85 0.97
N PRO A 22 -8.97 7.43 2.09
CA PRO A 22 -9.02 6.75 3.38
C PRO A 22 -10.12 5.67 3.46
N GLN A 23 -11.13 5.73 2.58
CA GLN A 23 -12.27 4.80 2.54
C GLN A 23 -12.75 4.62 1.10
N ARG A 24 -13.41 3.49 0.81
CA ARG A 24 -14.00 3.24 -0.52
C ARG A 24 -15.26 4.08 -0.69
N GLU A 25 -15.27 4.91 -1.71
CA GLU A 25 -16.41 5.76 -2.07
C GLU A 25 -16.44 5.99 -3.58
N GLU A 26 -17.62 6.27 -4.12
CA GLU A 26 -17.78 6.64 -5.53
C GLU A 26 -17.26 8.05 -5.74
N LEU A 27 -16.39 8.22 -6.74
CA LEU A 27 -15.68 9.47 -6.97
C LEU A 27 -15.69 9.88 -8.44
N SER A 28 -15.84 11.18 -8.66
CA SER A 28 -15.73 11.82 -9.95
C SER A 28 -14.58 12.81 -9.92
N ILE A 29 -13.43 12.42 -10.48
CA ILE A 29 -12.24 13.27 -10.52
C ILE A 29 -12.01 13.82 -11.93
N ARG A 30 -11.29 14.95 -12.03
CA ARG A 30 -10.85 15.48 -13.32
C ARG A 30 -9.43 15.04 -13.61
N CYS A 31 -9.19 14.57 -14.84
CA CYS A 31 -7.84 14.27 -15.32
C CYS A 31 -6.98 15.55 -15.26
N PRO A 32 -5.82 15.53 -14.56
CA PRO A 32 -4.98 16.72 -14.42
C PRO A 32 -4.40 17.21 -15.75
N LYS A 33 -4.32 16.33 -16.77
CA LYS A 33 -3.76 16.67 -18.08
C LYS A 33 -4.76 17.30 -19.05
N CYS A 34 -5.99 16.80 -19.12
CA CYS A 34 -6.97 17.23 -20.13
C CYS A 34 -8.32 17.68 -19.56
N GLY A 35 -8.52 17.63 -18.24
CA GLY A 35 -9.75 18.04 -17.59
C GLY A 35 -10.94 17.08 -17.75
N ALA A 36 -10.81 15.99 -18.52
CA ALA A 36 -11.87 15.00 -18.70
C ALA A 36 -12.30 14.39 -17.35
N SER A 37 -13.61 14.17 -17.19
CA SER A 37 -14.17 13.52 -16.00
C SER A 37 -13.91 12.02 -16.03
N ILE A 38 -13.45 11.46 -14.92
CA ILE A 38 -13.20 10.04 -14.70
C ILE A 38 -14.06 9.62 -13.51
N GLN A 39 -14.97 8.67 -13.76
CA GLN A 39 -15.77 8.02 -12.72
C GLN A 39 -15.00 6.82 -12.17
N ILE A 40 -15.01 6.69 -10.85
CA ILE A 40 -14.41 5.60 -10.10
C ILE A 40 -15.49 5.03 -9.20
N SER A 41 -15.81 3.75 -9.34
CA SER A 41 -16.73 3.07 -8.44
C SER A 41 -16.02 2.51 -7.21
N ALA A 42 -16.75 2.37 -6.11
CA ALA A 42 -16.18 1.97 -4.81
C ALA A 42 -15.52 0.58 -4.83
N ASP A 43 -15.93 -0.30 -5.74
CA ASP A 43 -15.41 -1.65 -5.94
C ASP A 43 -14.09 -1.70 -6.74
N GLU A 44 -13.72 -0.63 -7.44
CA GLU A 44 -12.47 -0.56 -8.21
C GLU A 44 -11.24 -0.30 -7.34
N PHE A 45 -11.45 0.06 -6.07
CA PHE A 45 -10.38 0.35 -5.15
C PHE A 45 -9.66 -0.90 -4.67
N VAL A 46 -8.35 -0.91 -4.87
CA VAL A 46 -7.43 -1.87 -4.28
C VAL A 46 -7.10 -1.44 -2.85
N GLU A 47 -7.15 -2.39 -1.93
CA GLU A 47 -6.87 -2.17 -0.52
C GLU A 47 -5.42 -2.51 -0.19
N GLU A 48 -4.71 -1.57 0.42
CA GLU A 48 -3.30 -1.70 0.77
C GLU A 48 -2.99 -1.12 2.15
N VAL A 49 -1.83 -1.52 2.67
CA VAL A 49 -1.22 -0.95 3.86
C VAL A 49 -0.15 0.02 3.42
N LYS A 50 -0.32 1.29 3.77
CA LYS A 50 0.78 2.26 3.69
C LYS A 50 1.67 2.09 4.91
N LEU A 51 2.89 1.66 4.67
CA LEU A 51 3.96 1.69 5.66
C LEU A 51 4.49 3.12 5.72
N ARG A 52 4.81 3.57 6.93
CA ARG A 52 5.54 4.82 7.10
C ARG A 52 7.04 4.51 6.95
N ASP A 53 7.91 5.28 7.58
CA ASP A 53 9.33 4.96 7.65
C ASP A 53 9.50 3.75 8.58
N CYS A 54 9.52 2.55 7.98
CA CYS A 54 9.67 1.27 8.68
C CYS A 54 11.02 0.65 8.36
N GLU A 55 11.73 0.18 9.38
CA GLU A 55 13.07 -0.41 9.26
C GLU A 55 13.19 -1.72 10.04
N VAL A 56 14.04 -2.62 9.57
CA VAL A 56 14.40 -3.85 10.30
C VAL A 56 15.38 -3.53 11.42
N ARG A 57 15.10 -4.03 12.62
CA ARG A 57 15.99 -3.93 13.80
C ARG A 57 16.53 -5.27 14.27
N ASP A 58 15.77 -6.33 14.06
CA ASP A 58 16.17 -7.70 14.42
C ASP A 58 16.17 -8.57 13.16
N TRP A 59 17.34 -8.70 12.55
CA TRP A 59 17.53 -9.49 11.34
C TRP A 59 17.43 -11.00 11.60
N GLU A 60 17.70 -11.47 12.81
CA GLU A 60 17.57 -12.89 13.17
C GLU A 60 16.10 -13.30 13.14
N ARG A 61 15.20 -12.45 13.67
CA ARG A 61 13.75 -12.69 13.62
C ARG A 61 13.18 -12.65 12.21
N ILE A 62 13.69 -11.78 11.35
CA ILE A 62 13.32 -11.78 9.93
C ILE A 62 13.85 -13.04 9.25
N GLY A 63 15.10 -13.44 9.52
CA GLY A 63 15.73 -14.65 8.99
C GLY A 63 15.03 -15.95 9.38
N ALA A 64 14.30 -15.97 10.51
CA ALA A 64 13.50 -17.10 10.94
C ALA A 64 12.18 -17.29 10.15
N LEU A 65 11.76 -16.31 9.36
CA LEU A 65 10.57 -16.41 8.50
C LEU A 65 10.88 -17.28 7.28
N SER A 66 9.86 -17.80 6.59
CA SER A 66 10.09 -18.47 5.30
C SER A 66 10.61 -17.50 4.25
N THR A 67 11.41 -17.98 3.29
CA THR A 67 12.04 -17.14 2.26
C THR A 67 11.04 -16.27 1.51
N THR A 68 9.87 -16.80 1.16
CA THR A 68 8.79 -16.02 0.50
C THR A 68 8.31 -14.88 1.39
N VAL A 69 8.10 -15.14 2.69
CA VAL A 69 7.64 -14.12 3.63
C VAL A 69 8.71 -13.07 3.87
N GLN A 70 9.99 -13.46 3.95
CA GLN A 70 11.11 -12.52 4.03
C GLN A 70 11.10 -11.55 2.84
N GLN A 71 11.00 -12.08 1.62
CA GLN A 71 10.94 -11.27 0.41
C GLN A 71 9.75 -10.32 0.42
N MET A 72 8.56 -10.79 0.82
CA MET A 72 7.37 -9.94 0.92
C MET A 72 7.54 -8.81 1.94
N VAL A 73 8.13 -9.09 3.11
CA VAL A 73 8.39 -8.06 4.13
C VAL A 73 9.40 -7.04 3.62
N LEU A 74 10.52 -7.48 3.04
CA LEU A 74 11.55 -6.57 2.54
C LEU A 74 11.03 -5.70 1.39
N GLN A 75 10.32 -6.28 0.43
CA GLN A 75 9.68 -5.53 -0.66
C GLN A 75 8.64 -4.53 -0.13
N ALA A 76 7.91 -4.90 0.92
CA ALA A 76 6.95 -4.00 1.53
C ALA A 76 7.63 -2.79 2.19
N LEU A 77 8.72 -3.03 2.94
CA LEU A 77 9.51 -1.97 3.56
C LEU A 77 10.13 -1.05 2.49
N GLU A 78 10.71 -1.62 1.44
CA GLU A 78 11.32 -0.87 0.34
C GLU A 78 10.32 -0.01 -0.43
N SER A 79 9.13 -0.54 -0.73
CA SER A 79 8.08 0.20 -1.45
C SER A 79 7.27 1.15 -0.57
N GLY A 80 7.39 1.04 0.76
CA GLY A 80 6.51 1.71 1.71
C GLY A 80 5.05 1.24 1.64
N ARG A 81 4.76 0.13 0.96
CA ARG A 81 3.40 -0.38 0.74
C ARG A 81 3.35 -1.90 0.90
N ALA A 82 2.28 -2.41 1.48
CA ALA A 82 2.08 -3.84 1.64
C ALA A 82 0.66 -4.25 1.25
N PRO A 83 0.45 -5.49 0.76
CA PRO A 83 -0.88 -6.03 0.62
C PRO A 83 -1.54 -6.20 2.00
N LYS A 84 -2.86 -6.00 2.09
CA LYS A 84 -3.62 -6.14 3.36
C LYS A 84 -3.35 -7.47 4.08
N GLY A 85 -3.20 -8.56 3.33
CA GLY A 85 -2.92 -9.88 3.90
C GLY A 85 -1.62 -9.96 4.69
N LEU A 86 -0.65 -9.08 4.41
CA LEU A 86 0.62 -9.00 5.12
C LEU A 86 0.53 -8.15 6.40
N TRP A 87 -0.53 -7.36 6.57
CA TRP A 87 -0.71 -6.48 7.73
C TRP A 87 -0.51 -7.18 9.08
N PRO A 88 -1.17 -8.32 9.36
CA PRO A 88 -1.10 -8.92 10.70
C PRO A 88 0.34 -9.34 11.05
N LEU A 89 1.10 -9.78 10.04
CA LEU A 89 2.50 -10.13 10.21
C LEU A 89 3.34 -8.88 10.50
N LEU A 90 3.19 -7.80 9.73
CA LEU A 90 3.96 -6.57 9.94
C LEU A 90 3.71 -5.95 11.31
N VAL A 91 2.45 -5.99 11.78
CA VAL A 91 2.10 -5.61 13.15
C VAL A 91 2.81 -6.50 14.16
N LYS A 92 2.73 -7.83 14.01
CA LYS A 92 3.39 -8.75 14.92
C LYS A 92 4.91 -8.51 14.96
N LEU A 93 5.54 -8.32 13.82
CA LEU A 93 6.98 -8.03 13.71
C LEU A 93 7.34 -6.70 14.39
N ARG A 94 6.52 -5.67 14.26
CA ARG A 94 6.70 -4.41 14.98
C ARG A 94 6.55 -4.60 16.49
N ASP A 95 5.49 -5.27 16.92
CA ASP A 95 5.16 -5.41 18.34
C ASP A 95 6.22 -6.22 19.10
N VAL A 96 6.89 -7.16 18.41
CA VAL A 96 8.03 -7.90 18.98
C VAL A 96 9.39 -7.20 18.78
N GLY A 97 9.39 -5.97 18.26
CA GLY A 97 10.60 -5.16 18.07
C GLY A 97 11.47 -5.54 16.87
N ALA A 98 11.01 -6.44 15.99
CA ALA A 98 11.76 -6.79 14.78
C ALA A 98 11.71 -5.68 13.73
N LEU A 99 10.62 -4.89 13.71
CA LEU A 99 10.48 -3.70 12.91
C LEU A 99 10.27 -2.47 13.81
N ILE A 100 10.80 -1.33 13.41
CA ILE A 100 10.44 -0.02 13.97
C ILE A 100 9.81 0.80 12.86
N CYS A 101 8.68 1.43 13.13
CA CYS A 101 7.96 2.29 12.19
C CYS A 101 7.63 3.63 12.86
N THR A 102 8.00 4.75 12.24
CA THR A 102 7.68 6.10 12.73
C THR A 102 6.57 6.75 11.91
#